data_AF-A0A1E7K6V3-F1
#
_entry.id   AF-A0A1E7K6V3-F1
#
_cell.length_a   1.000
_cell.length_b   1.000
_cell.length_c   1.000
_cell.angle_alpha   90.00
_cell.angle_beta   90.00
_cell.angle_gamma   90.00
#
_symmetry.space_group_name_H-M   'P 1'
#
loop_
_entity.id
_entity.type
_entity.pdbx_description
1 polymer ?
#
loop_
_entity_poly.entity_id
_entity_poly.type
_entity_poly.pdbx_seq_one_letter_code
_entity_poly.pdbx_strand_id
1 'polypeptide(L)' 'MADGSRTAPLTCWWYSSGSGNNCVEVAGLAHAAYQAIAIRDSKNSGGPALLFEPEGIVALVADVRDGSLTT' A
#
# COMPACT_ATOMS: atom_id res chain seq x y z
N MET A 1 -5.72 -19.80 6.07
CA MET A 1 -6.58 -19.20 5.03
C MET A 1 -5.86 -17.97 4.47
N ALA A 2 -4.88 -18.21 3.59
CA ALA A 2 -4.31 -17.28 2.61
C ALA A 2 -3.36 -18.17 1.79
N ASP A 3 -3.89 -18.70 0.69
CA ASP A 3 -3.14 -19.42 -0.32
C ASP A 3 -2.08 -18.49 -0.94
N GLY A 4 -0.91 -19.03 -1.28
CA GLY A 4 0.30 -18.30 -1.68
C GLY A 4 0.24 -17.60 -3.04
N SER A 5 -0.96 -17.30 -3.55
CA SER A 5 -1.15 -16.49 -4.75
C SER A 5 -1.07 -15.01 -4.38
N ARG A 6 0.06 -14.37 -4.72
CA ARG A 6 0.37 -12.93 -4.51
C ARG A 6 -0.49 -11.97 -5.36
N THR A 7 -1.74 -12.34 -5.60
CA THR A 7 -2.68 -11.60 -6.45
C THR A 7 -3.87 -11.18 -5.60
N ALA A 8 -3.77 -10.03 -4.95
CA ALA A 8 -4.92 -9.42 -4.33
C ALA A 8 -5.83 -8.85 -5.43
N PRO A 9 -7.15 -9.15 -5.43
CA PRO A 9 -8.08 -8.38 -6.24
C PRO A 9 -8.02 -6.90 -5.82
N LEU A 10 -8.34 -5.98 -6.73
CA LEU A 10 -8.41 -4.53 -6.47
C LEU A 10 -9.36 -4.13 -5.31
N THR A 11 -10.16 -5.06 -4.81
CA THR A 11 -11.03 -4.93 -3.64
C THR A 11 -10.38 -5.42 -2.33
N CYS A 12 -9.25 -6.10 -2.38
CA CYS A 12 -8.54 -6.61 -1.20
C CYS A 12 -7.54 -5.55 -0.70
N TRP A 13 -8.04 -4.67 0.15
CA TRP A 13 -7.26 -3.66 0.87
C TRP A 13 -6.79 -4.21 2.21
N TRP A 14 -5.54 -3.93 2.58
CA TRP A 14 -4.98 -4.20 3.89
C TRP A 14 -4.93 -2.93 4.72
N TYR A 15 -5.57 -2.96 5.89
CA TYR A 15 -5.62 -1.86 6.83
C TYR A 15 -4.38 -1.83 7.73
N SER A 16 -3.74 -0.68 7.87
CA SER A 16 -2.68 -0.48 8.87
C SER A 16 -3.32 -0.37 10.26
N SER A 17 -3.03 -1.32 11.15
CA SER A 17 -3.43 -1.21 12.56
C SER A 17 -2.43 -0.34 13.34
N GLY A 18 -2.91 0.56 14.20
CA GLY A 18 -2.06 1.34 15.09
C GLY A 18 -2.86 2.29 15.99
N SER A 19 -2.20 2.81 17.02
CA SER A 19 -2.76 3.85 17.91
C SER A 19 -2.47 5.23 17.34
N GLY A 20 -3.47 6.12 17.29
CA GLY A 20 -3.27 7.51 16.86
C GLY A 20 -4.10 7.98 15.66
N ASN A 21 -5.10 7.20 15.21
CA ASN A 21 -6.09 7.59 14.21
C ASN A 21 -5.53 8.00 12.83
N ASN A 22 -4.27 7.69 12.52
CA ASN A 22 -3.59 8.03 11.27
C ASN A 22 -3.36 6.81 10.37
N CYS A 23 -4.34 5.89 10.35
CA CYS A 23 -4.27 4.65 9.58
C CYS A 23 -4.45 4.85 8.06
N VAL A 24 -3.69 4.09 7.29
CA VAL A 24 -3.77 4.00 5.82
C VAL A 24 -4.18 2.58 5.42
N GLU A 25 -4.67 2.43 4.19
CA GLU A 25 -4.90 1.14 3.56
C GLU A 25 -4.01 0.97 2.32
N VAL A 26 -3.57 -0.25 2.07
CA VAL A 26 -2.70 -0.59 0.93
C VAL A 26 -3.38 -1.69 0.10
N ALA A 27 -3.29 -1.62 -1.23
CA ALA A 27 -3.74 -2.68 -2.13
C ALA A 27 -2.72 -2.91 -3.25
N GLY A 28 -2.47 -4.17 -3.58
CA GLY A 28 -1.68 -4.56 -4.75
C GLY A 28 -2.57 -4.63 -5.97
N LEU A 29 -2.23 -3.92 -7.04
CA LEU A 29 -3.04 -3.81 -8.25
C LEU A 29 -2.41 -4.53 -9.46
N ALA A 30 -1.55 -5.53 -9.23
CA ALA A 30 -0.77 -6.21 -10.26
C ALA A 30 -1.57 -6.73 -11.48
N HIS A 31 -2.88 -6.94 -11.34
CA HIS A 31 -3.78 -7.43 -12.40
C HIS A 31 -4.90 -6.44 -12.76
N ALA A 32 -4.90 -5.25 -12.16
CA ALA A 32 -5.80 -4.18 -12.53
C ALA A 32 -5.20 -3.35 -13.69
N ALA A 33 -5.97 -2.39 -14.21
CA ALA A 33 -5.51 -1.48 -15.27
C ALA A 33 -4.19 -0.75 -14.93
N TYR A 34 -3.87 -0.65 -13.65
CA TYR A 34 -2.67 -0.02 -13.13
C TYR A 34 -1.83 -1.09 -12.44
N GLN A 35 -0.67 -1.45 -13.01
CA GLN A 35 0.29 -2.38 -12.39
C GLN A 35 1.03 -1.70 -11.24
N ALA A 36 0.29 -1.35 -10.19
CA ALA A 36 0.73 -0.41 -9.15
C ALA A 36 0.43 -0.94 -7.74
N ILE A 37 0.97 -0.23 -6.75
CA ILE A 37 0.55 -0.30 -5.35
C ILE A 37 -0.29 0.93 -5.05
N ALA A 38 -1.51 0.73 -4.57
CA ALA A 38 -2.39 1.82 -4.18
C ALA A 38 -2.35 2.04 -2.67
N ILE A 39 -2.25 3.30 -2.24
CA ILE A 39 -2.31 3.71 -0.83
C ILE A 39 -3.37 4.79 -0.66
N ARG A 40 -4.25 4.63 0.33
CA ARG A 40 -5.29 5.63 0.64
C ARG A 40 -5.45 5.86 2.14
N ASP A 41 -6.08 6.97 2.49
CA ASP A 41 -6.52 7.21 3.87
C ASP A 41 -7.72 6.31 4.21
N SER A 42 -7.61 5.56 5.30
CA SER A 42 -8.67 4.64 5.68
C SER A 42 -9.97 5.35 6.09
N LYS A 43 -9.89 6.57 6.67
CA LYS A 43 -11.11 7.31 7.05
C LYS A 43 -11.79 7.96 5.85
N ASN A 44 -11.13 8.00 4.70
CA ASN A 44 -11.69 8.49 3.44
C ASN A 44 -11.54 7.43 2.33
N SER A 45 -12.10 6.24 2.55
CA SER A 45 -11.99 5.11 1.63
C SER A 45 -12.62 5.37 0.24
N GLY A 46 -13.57 6.30 0.13
CA GLY A 46 -14.13 6.78 -1.14
C GLY A 46 -13.31 7.88 -1.83
N GLY A 47 -12.26 8.38 -1.17
CA GLY A 47 -11.36 9.40 -1.69
C GLY A 47 -10.30 8.85 -2.66
N PRO A 48 -9.42 9.73 -3.19
CA PRO A 48 -8.38 9.33 -4.10
C PRO A 48 -7.34 8.42 -3.43
N ALA A 49 -6.82 7.46 -4.19
CA ALA A 49 -5.67 6.66 -3.81
C ALA A 49 -4.42 7.16 -4.55
N LEU A 50 -3.29 7.20 -3.85
CA LEU A 50 -1.99 7.40 -4.46
C LEU A 50 -1.54 6.09 -5.10
N LEU A 51 -1.06 6.16 -6.34
CA LEU A 51 -0.52 5.01 -7.07
C LEU A 51 1.00 5.12 -7.10
N PHE A 52 1.65 4.04 -6.68
CA PHE A 52 3.10 3.88 -6.71
C PHE A 52 3.48 2.72 -7.62
N GLU A 53 4.61 2.86 -8.30
CA GLU A 53 5.29 1.71 -8.90
C GLU A 53 5.74 0.75 -7.78
N PRO A 54 5.66 -0.57 -7.98
CA PRO A 54 6.11 -1.55 -6.99
C PRO A 54 7.56 -1.32 -6.53
N GLU A 55 8.44 -0.94 -7.46
CA GLU A 55 9.85 -0.65 -7.21
C GLU A 55 10.03 0.54 -6.26
N GLY A 56 9.19 1.57 -6.41
CA GLY A 56 9.20 2.75 -5.54
C GLY A 56 8.84 2.41 -4.10
N ILE A 57 7.87 1.51 -3.88
CA ILE A 57 7.52 1.03 -2.53
C ILE A 57 8.67 0.21 -1.92
N VAL A 58 9.33 -0.63 -2.72
CA VAL A 58 10.48 -1.42 -2.26
C VAL A 58 11.63 -0.50 -1.82
N ALA A 59 11.97 0.50 -2.63
CA ALA A 59 13.00 1.48 -2.31
C ALA A 59 12.65 2.26 -1.04
N LEU A 60 11.42 2.78 -0.93
CA LEU A 60 10.95 3.49 0.26
C LEU A 60 11.12 2.66 1.54
N VAL A 61 10.72 1.38 1.52
CA VAL A 61 10.84 0.50 2.69
C VAL A 61 12.30 0.21 3.02
N ALA A 62 13.16 0.05 2.01
CA ALA A 62 14.60 -0.11 2.22
C ALA A 62 15.18 1.14 2.91
N ASP A 63 14.88 2.32 2.39
CA ASP A 63 15.41 3.58 2.94
C ASP A 63 14.92 3.86 4.38
N VAL A 64 13.67 3.53 4.68
CA VAL A 64 13.14 3.62 6.05
C VAL A 64 13.86 2.65 6.99
N ARG A 65 14.15 1.42 6.55
CA ARG A 65 14.85 0.42 7.38
C ARG A 65 16.29 0.80 7.64
N ASP A 66 16.97 1.37 6.64
CA ASP A 66 18.37 1.79 6.75
C ASP A 66 18.51 3.13 7.47
N GLY A 67 17.41 3.84 7.71
CA GLY A 67 17.41 5.18 8.30
C GLY A 67 18.00 6.23 7.35
N SER A 68 18.06 5.94 6.05
CA SER A 68 18.55 6.85 5.00
C SER A 68 17.47 7.80 4.50
N LEU A 69 16.20 7.57 4.85
CA LEU A 69 15.10 8.46 4.49
C LEU A 69 15.22 9.80 5.24
N THR A 70 15.84 10.79 4.59
CA THR A 70 15.99 12.15 5.12
C THR A 70 14.81 13.02 4.73
N THR A 71 14.32 13.83 5.67
CA THR A 71 13.21 14.79 5.50
C THR A 71 13.72 16.16 5.08
#